data_AF-A0A7V5EJU9-F1
#
_entry.id   AF-A0A7V5EJU9-F1
#
_cell.length_a   1.000
_cell.length_b   1.000
_cell.length_c   1.000
_cell.angle_alpha   90.00
_cell.angle_beta   90.00
_cell.angle_gamma   90.00
#
_symmetry.space_group_name_H-M   'P 1'
#
loop_
_entity.id
_entity.type
_entity.pdbx_description
1 polymer ?
#
loop_
_entity_poly.entity_id
_entity_poly.type
_entity_poly.pdbx_seq_one_letter_code
_entity_poly.pdbx_strand_id
1 'polypeptide(L)'
;MKQFQLHGQVAFDEFKLDELFRNNKGWWGNKYGIQVGAKWVNAAKVNNLDLAIEYNQVTPYTYSHRDSLTTYTHNNQPLAHPLGSNFKEWIFSASYRPTIRWNAQVRTFMMTGGENRKDENWGANPLLGYNSRVQDYGNVIGQGRHYNRTIIQASLGYQVMHNGWLEVKYFSRQNEFISEDRDNTAIISLGFRLNIDPVKYEF
;
A
#
# COMPACT_ATOMS: atom_id res chain seq x y z
N MET A 1 1.99 -30.20 7.19
CA MET A 1 1.35 -28.86 7.28
C MET A 1 1.87 -28.00 6.13
N LYS A 2 1.00 -27.27 5.41
CA LYS A 2 1.42 -26.39 4.31
C LYS A 2 2.12 -25.16 4.91
N GLN A 3 3.44 -25.07 4.73
CA GLN A 3 4.26 -23.95 5.24
C GLN A 3 4.19 -22.72 4.35
N PHE A 4 3.73 -22.87 3.11
CA PHE A 4 3.64 -21.79 2.14
C PHE A 4 2.19 -21.61 1.67
N GLN A 5 1.78 -20.35 1.57
CA GLN A 5 0.49 -19.93 1.03
C GLN A 5 0.74 -18.84 -0.01
N LEU A 6 0.07 -18.96 -1.14
CA LEU A 6 0.09 -17.97 -2.22
C LEU A 6 -1.35 -17.51 -2.44
N HIS A 7 -1.53 -16.21 -2.64
CA HIS A 7 -2.81 -15.61 -2.98
C HIS A 7 -2.59 -14.49 -3.99
N GLY A 8 -3.63 -14.18 -4.74
CA GLY A 8 -3.62 -13.06 -5.65
C GLY A 8 -5.03 -12.64 -6.01
N GLN A 9 -5.19 -11.36 -6.30
CA GLN A 9 -6.41 -10.75 -6.74
C GLN A 9 -6.10 -9.83 -7.93
N VAL A 10 -7.00 -9.81 -8.89
CA VAL A 10 -6.91 -8.92 -10.04
C VAL A 10 -8.25 -8.23 -10.22
N ALA A 11 -8.21 -6.92 -10.47
CA ALA A 11 -9.36 -6.10 -10.79
C ALA A 11 -9.11 -5.43 -12.15
N PHE A 12 -10.13 -5.40 -13.00
CA PHE A 12 -10.09 -4.77 -14.31
C PHE A 12 -11.26 -3.79 -14.44
N ASP A 13 -10.99 -2.64 -15.04
CA ASP A 13 -11.99 -1.65 -15.46
C ASP A 13 -11.65 -1.19 -16.90
N GLU A 14 -12.67 -0.93 -17.74
CA GLU A 14 -12.55 -0.49 -19.15
C GLU A 14 -11.37 -1.09 -19.96
N PHE A 15 -11.18 -2.41 -19.91
CA PHE A 15 -10.01 -3.08 -20.52
C PHE A 15 -10.17 -3.31 -22.04
N LYS A 16 -9.33 -2.68 -22.88
CA LYS A 16 -9.21 -3.02 -24.31
C LYS A 16 -7.85 -3.66 -24.61
N LEU A 17 -7.87 -4.99 -24.71
CA LEU A 17 -6.74 -5.85 -25.08
C LEU A 17 -6.04 -5.40 -26.38
N ASP A 18 -6.80 -4.94 -27.37
CA ASP A 18 -6.28 -4.51 -28.69
C ASP A 18 -5.38 -3.27 -28.63
N GLU A 19 -5.52 -2.42 -27.60
CA GLU A 19 -4.68 -1.21 -27.42
C GLU A 19 -3.42 -1.49 -26.58
N LEU A 20 -3.31 -2.67 -25.97
CA LEU A 20 -2.14 -3.10 -25.19
C LEU A 20 -0.98 -3.59 -26.08
N PHE A 21 -1.29 -4.05 -27.29
CA PHE A 21 -0.34 -4.65 -28.25
C PHE A 21 -0.09 -3.81 -29.51
N ARG A 22 -0.79 -2.68 -29.71
CA ARG A 22 -0.59 -1.75 -30.84
C ARG A 22 0.46 -0.68 -30.53
N ASN A 23 0.95 0.01 -31.57
CA ASN A 23 2.06 0.98 -31.55
C ASN A 23 1.89 2.18 -30.58
N ASN A 24 0.74 2.37 -29.94
CA ASN A 24 0.46 3.42 -28.95
C ASN A 24 0.23 2.83 -27.55
N LYS A 25 1.31 2.40 -26.88
CA LYS A 25 1.26 1.83 -25.52
C LYS A 25 0.82 2.87 -24.48
N GLY A 26 0.21 2.42 -23.38
CA GLY A 26 -0.16 3.28 -22.25
C GLY A 26 -1.47 4.07 -22.46
N TRP A 27 -2.48 3.45 -23.08
CA TRP A 27 -3.82 4.02 -23.17
C TRP A 27 -4.40 4.25 -21.78
N TRP A 28 -4.91 5.46 -21.52
CA TRP A 28 -5.50 5.84 -20.23
C TRP A 28 -6.69 4.96 -19.80
N GLY A 29 -7.40 4.37 -20.77
CA GLY A 29 -8.56 3.52 -20.53
C GLY A 29 -8.21 2.13 -19.98
N ASN A 30 -6.97 1.66 -20.15
CA ASN A 30 -6.53 0.37 -19.61
C ASN A 30 -6.31 0.45 -18.09
N LYS A 31 -7.41 0.29 -17.35
CA LYS A 31 -7.44 0.38 -15.90
C LYS A 31 -7.41 -1.01 -15.29
N TYR A 32 -6.38 -1.30 -14.50
CA TYR A 32 -6.28 -2.56 -13.78
C TYR A 32 -5.53 -2.41 -12.45
N GLY A 33 -5.91 -3.27 -11.52
CA GLY A 33 -5.27 -3.46 -10.22
C GLY A 33 -4.81 -4.89 -10.06
N ILE A 34 -3.59 -5.09 -9.56
CA ILE A 34 -3.02 -6.41 -9.28
C ILE A 34 -2.56 -6.42 -7.82
N GLN A 35 -2.96 -7.45 -7.08
CA GLN A 35 -2.46 -7.78 -5.76
C GLN A 35 -1.95 -9.21 -5.79
N VAL A 36 -0.71 -9.43 -5.38
CA VAL A 36 -0.12 -10.77 -5.28
C VAL A 36 0.62 -10.88 -3.96
N GLY A 37 0.33 -11.90 -3.18
CA GLY A 37 0.94 -12.11 -1.88
C GLY A 37 1.35 -13.54 -1.62
N ALA A 38 2.41 -13.67 -0.84
CA ALA A 38 2.97 -14.94 -0.40
C ALA A 38 3.19 -14.90 1.11
N LYS A 39 2.84 -15.99 1.80
CA LYS A 39 3.07 -16.16 3.23
C LYS A 39 3.84 -17.46 3.48
N TRP A 40 4.89 -17.36 4.28
CA TRP A 40 5.70 -18.47 4.76
C TRP A 40 5.57 -18.59 6.27
N VAL A 41 4.88 -19.65 6.71
CA VAL A 41 4.62 -19.99 8.12
C VAL A 41 5.73 -20.89 8.65
N ASN A 42 6.22 -20.59 9.87
CA ASN A 42 7.40 -21.23 10.47
C ASN A 42 8.62 -21.18 9.53
N ALA A 43 8.92 -19.98 9.05
CA ALA A 43 9.98 -19.72 8.10
C ALA A 43 11.35 -20.18 8.64
N ALA A 44 12.20 -20.67 7.75
CA ALA A 44 13.54 -21.16 8.08
C ALA A 44 13.60 -22.22 9.21
N LYS A 45 12.52 -23.00 9.40
CA LYS A 45 12.36 -23.99 10.49
C LYS A 45 12.37 -23.36 11.90
N VAL A 46 12.19 -22.04 11.99
CA VAL A 46 12.00 -21.35 13.26
C VAL A 46 10.51 -21.38 13.61
N ASN A 47 10.18 -21.99 14.74
CA ASN A 47 8.80 -22.06 15.22
C ASN A 47 8.27 -20.65 15.50
N ASN A 48 7.03 -20.39 15.09
CA ASN A 48 6.32 -19.13 15.31
C ASN A 48 6.97 -17.91 14.65
N LEU A 49 7.78 -18.12 13.61
CA LEU A 49 8.25 -17.08 12.70
C LEU A 49 7.42 -17.13 11.42
N ASP A 50 6.62 -16.10 11.19
CA ASP A 50 5.83 -15.93 9.98
C ASP A 50 6.41 -14.78 9.16
N LEU A 51 6.66 -15.03 7.88
CA LEU A 51 7.05 -14.02 6.90
C LEU A 51 5.96 -13.89 5.85
N ALA A 52 5.68 -12.66 5.42
CA ALA A 52 4.80 -12.41 4.30
C ALA A 52 5.33 -11.27 3.44
N ILE A 53 5.10 -11.39 2.14
CA ILE A 53 5.38 -10.37 1.14
C ILE A 53 4.11 -10.19 0.31
N GLU A 54 3.78 -8.95 0.01
CA GLU A 54 2.67 -8.58 -0.83
C GLU A 54 3.09 -7.48 -1.81
N TYR A 55 2.59 -7.57 -3.04
CA TYR A 55 2.79 -6.60 -4.08
C TYR A 55 1.44 -6.10 -4.55
N ASN A 56 1.24 -4.78 -4.50
CA ASN A 56 0.05 -4.14 -5.02
C ASN A 56 0.43 -3.15 -6.12
N GLN A 57 -0.33 -3.13 -7.21
CA GLN A 57 -0.16 -2.21 -8.31
C GLN A 57 -1.54 -1.73 -8.78
N VAL A 58 -1.70 -0.42 -8.96
CA VAL A 58 -2.91 0.17 -9.55
C VAL A 58 -2.51 1.20 -10.60
N THR A 59 -3.01 1.04 -11.82
CA THR A 59 -2.74 1.97 -12.93
C THR A 59 -3.32 3.38 -12.68
N PRO A 60 -2.85 4.42 -13.39
CA PRO A 60 -3.49 5.72 -13.37
C PRO A 60 -4.97 5.65 -13.81
N TYR A 61 -5.80 6.56 -13.31
CA TYR A 61 -7.23 6.70 -13.68
C TYR A 61 -8.14 5.50 -13.32
N THR A 62 -7.64 4.49 -12.61
CA THR A 62 -8.38 3.24 -12.34
C THR A 62 -9.65 3.43 -11.51
N TYR A 63 -9.74 4.51 -10.74
CA TYR A 63 -10.91 4.80 -9.92
C TYR A 63 -11.63 6.10 -10.32
N SER A 64 -11.28 6.70 -11.47
CA SER A 64 -11.94 7.91 -11.97
C SER A 64 -13.06 7.60 -12.97
N HIS A 65 -14.19 8.28 -12.81
CA HIS A 65 -15.37 8.19 -13.69
C HIS A 65 -15.63 9.50 -14.45
N ARG A 66 -16.60 9.48 -15.37
CA ARG A 66 -16.92 10.61 -16.27
C ARG A 66 -17.42 11.85 -15.51
N ASP A 67 -18.22 11.60 -14.47
CA ASP A 67 -18.79 12.59 -13.56
C ASP A 67 -18.33 12.28 -12.13
N SER A 68 -18.01 13.33 -11.36
CA SER A 68 -17.56 13.23 -9.97
C SER A 68 -18.58 12.57 -9.03
N LEU A 69 -19.85 12.45 -9.47
CA LEU A 69 -20.97 11.85 -8.76
C LEU A 69 -20.93 10.32 -8.70
N THR A 70 -20.16 9.65 -9.57
CA THR A 70 -20.01 8.18 -9.60
C THR A 70 -18.55 7.79 -9.32
N THR A 71 -17.95 8.34 -8.27
CA THR A 71 -16.58 7.97 -7.87
C THR A 71 -16.64 6.82 -6.86
N TYR A 72 -15.65 5.90 -6.85
CA TYR A 72 -15.49 4.84 -5.83
C TYR A 72 -15.04 5.42 -4.46
N THR A 73 -15.74 6.44 -4.00
CA THR A 73 -15.48 7.18 -2.76
C THR A 73 -16.77 7.30 -1.99
N HIS A 74 -16.75 6.91 -0.73
CA HIS A 74 -17.80 7.25 0.23
C HIS A 74 -17.14 8.11 1.31
N ASN A 75 -17.67 9.30 1.59
CA ASN A 75 -17.09 10.28 2.55
C ASN A 75 -15.63 10.68 2.29
N ASN A 76 -15.22 10.95 1.05
CA ASN A 76 -13.84 11.33 0.69
C ASN A 76 -12.76 10.31 1.09
N GLN A 77 -13.15 9.11 1.49
CA GLN A 77 -12.24 7.98 1.66
C GLN A 77 -12.39 7.08 0.44
N PRO A 78 -11.29 6.74 -0.25
CA PRO A 78 -11.35 5.72 -1.29
C PRO A 78 -11.82 4.41 -0.66
N LEU A 79 -12.86 3.80 -1.24
CA LEU A 79 -13.33 2.45 -0.87
C LEU A 79 -12.35 1.36 -1.36
N ALA A 80 -11.36 1.76 -2.14
CA ALA A 80 -10.27 0.94 -2.65
C ALA A 80 -8.96 1.22 -1.91
N HIS A 81 -7.85 0.67 -2.39
CA HIS A 81 -6.54 0.83 -1.77
C HIS A 81 -6.30 2.30 -1.38
N PRO A 82 -5.98 2.60 -0.11
CA PRO A 82 -6.03 3.96 0.46
C PRO A 82 -5.06 4.96 -0.18
N LEU A 83 -4.12 4.47 -1.01
CA LEU A 83 -3.26 5.30 -1.87
C LEU A 83 -3.97 5.84 -3.13
N GLY A 84 -5.20 5.44 -3.43
CA GLY A 84 -5.92 5.88 -4.63
C GLY A 84 -5.48 5.11 -5.87
N SER A 85 -5.12 5.77 -6.95
CA SER A 85 -4.62 5.16 -8.20
C SER A 85 -3.24 5.72 -8.57
N ASN A 86 -2.58 5.17 -9.60
CA ASN A 86 -1.23 5.59 -10.02
C ASN A 86 -0.10 5.25 -9.01
N PHE A 87 -0.12 4.03 -8.45
CA PHE A 87 0.93 3.58 -7.51
C PHE A 87 1.31 2.11 -7.69
N LYS A 88 2.50 1.78 -7.17
CA LYS A 88 2.98 0.43 -6.90
C LYS A 88 3.47 0.38 -5.46
N GLU A 89 3.26 -0.72 -4.79
CA GLU A 89 3.80 -0.92 -3.46
C GLU A 89 4.23 -2.36 -3.21
N TRP A 90 5.20 -2.49 -2.33
CA TRP A 90 5.62 -3.73 -1.71
C TRP A 90 5.40 -3.64 -0.22
N ILE A 91 4.72 -4.64 0.34
CA ILE A 91 4.54 -4.80 1.77
C ILE A 91 5.34 -6.02 2.19
N PHE A 92 6.28 -5.82 3.10
CA PHE A 92 6.99 -6.90 3.78
C PHE A 92 6.50 -6.96 5.22
N SER A 93 6.22 -8.15 5.71
CA SER A 93 5.85 -8.36 7.10
C SER A 93 6.57 -9.55 7.69
N ALA A 94 7.05 -9.37 8.92
CA ALA A 94 7.63 -10.43 9.73
C ALA A 94 6.95 -10.40 11.10
N SER A 95 6.47 -11.56 11.57
CA SER A 95 5.96 -11.72 12.92
C SER A 95 6.68 -12.88 13.60
N TYR A 96 7.15 -12.66 14.80
CA TYR A 96 7.85 -13.66 15.58
C TYR A 96 7.30 -13.74 17.01
N ARG A 97 6.98 -14.96 17.47
CA ARG A 97 6.42 -15.22 18.81
C ARG A 97 7.08 -16.45 19.44
N PRO A 98 8.32 -16.35 19.94
CA PRO A 98 9.04 -17.50 20.49
C PRO A 98 8.32 -18.15 21.68
N THR A 99 7.63 -17.34 22.49
CA THR A 99 6.74 -17.83 23.55
C THR A 99 5.44 -17.02 23.53
N ILE A 100 4.42 -17.47 24.26
CA ILE A 100 3.16 -16.74 24.38
C ILE A 100 3.32 -15.33 24.97
N ARG A 101 4.42 -15.08 25.69
CA ARG A 101 4.70 -13.79 26.33
C ARG A 101 5.40 -12.80 25.41
N TRP A 102 6.03 -13.24 24.33
CA TRP A 102 6.77 -12.36 23.43
C TRP A 102 6.02 -12.18 22.11
N ASN A 103 5.92 -10.94 21.67
CA ASN A 103 5.36 -10.60 20.37
C ASN A 103 6.26 -9.58 19.68
N ALA A 104 6.92 -9.98 18.60
CA ALA A 104 7.65 -9.07 17.73
C ALA A 104 6.96 -9.02 16.37
N GLN A 105 6.81 -7.81 15.83
CA GLN A 105 6.28 -7.60 14.48
C GLN A 105 7.05 -6.47 13.82
N VAL A 106 7.35 -6.66 12.55
CA VAL A 106 7.90 -5.63 11.68
C VAL A 106 7.09 -5.64 10.39
N ARG A 107 6.72 -4.45 9.92
CA ARG A 107 6.10 -4.23 8.62
C ARG A 107 6.82 -3.10 7.91
N THR A 108 7.11 -3.30 6.64
CA THR A 108 7.77 -2.32 5.79
C THR A 108 6.93 -2.15 4.54
N PHE A 109 6.58 -0.90 4.24
CA PHE A 109 5.86 -0.51 3.04
C PHE A 109 6.82 0.30 2.18
N MET A 110 7.03 -0.14 0.95
CA MET A 110 7.81 0.59 -0.06
C MET A 110 6.86 0.94 -1.19
N MET A 111 6.56 2.22 -1.33
CA MET A 111 5.55 2.74 -2.24
C MET A 111 6.21 3.66 -3.26
N THR A 112 5.85 3.51 -4.52
CA THR A 112 6.21 4.42 -5.61
C THR A 112 4.94 4.83 -6.32
N GLY A 113 4.72 6.13 -6.48
CA GLY A 113 3.53 6.64 -7.14
C GLY A 113 3.75 8.00 -7.76
N GLY A 114 2.69 8.53 -8.34
CA GLY A 114 2.69 9.86 -8.93
C GLY A 114 1.47 10.64 -8.49
N GLU A 115 1.69 11.82 -7.91
CA GLU A 115 0.62 12.74 -7.54
C GLU A 115 0.26 13.66 -8.72
N ASN A 116 -0.97 14.16 -8.73
CA ASN A 116 -1.38 15.17 -9.70
C ASN A 116 -0.63 16.48 -9.43
N ARG A 117 -0.06 17.10 -10.47
CA ARG A 117 0.50 18.45 -10.37
C ARG A 117 -0.64 19.47 -10.38
N LYS A 118 -0.36 20.70 -9.98
CA LYS A 118 -1.34 21.79 -10.00
C LYS A 118 -1.94 21.89 -11.40
N ASP A 119 -3.26 21.83 -11.50
CA ASP A 119 -4.04 21.91 -12.74
C ASP A 119 -3.82 20.77 -13.76
N GLU A 120 -3.12 19.68 -13.38
CA GLU A 120 -2.83 18.53 -14.26
C GLU A 120 -3.39 17.22 -13.69
N ASN A 121 -4.32 16.57 -14.39
CA ASN A 121 -4.86 15.27 -13.98
C ASN A 121 -4.02 14.12 -14.56
N TRP A 122 -3.09 13.60 -13.77
CA TRP A 122 -2.26 12.43 -14.07
C TRP A 122 -2.88 11.10 -13.62
N GLY A 123 -4.11 11.11 -13.11
CA GLY A 123 -4.85 9.91 -12.73
C GLY A 123 -4.54 9.40 -11.32
N ALA A 124 -3.98 10.25 -10.46
CA ALA A 124 -3.72 9.95 -9.05
C ALA A 124 -4.96 10.20 -8.16
N ASN A 125 -5.75 11.23 -8.50
CA ASN A 125 -6.91 11.64 -7.73
C ASN A 125 -8.19 11.06 -8.34
N PRO A 126 -8.91 10.16 -7.66
CA PRO A 126 -10.15 9.58 -8.17
C PRO A 126 -11.30 10.59 -8.28
N LEU A 127 -11.25 11.71 -7.54
CA LEU A 127 -12.29 12.74 -7.56
C LEU A 127 -12.29 13.59 -8.85
N LEU A 128 -11.21 13.54 -9.64
CA LEU A 128 -11.13 14.23 -10.92
C LEU A 128 -11.61 13.32 -12.04
N GLY A 129 -12.60 13.79 -12.80
CA GLY A 129 -13.10 13.05 -13.94
C GLY A 129 -12.02 12.83 -15.00
N TYR A 130 -12.01 11.66 -15.66
CA TYR A 130 -10.99 11.33 -16.66
C TYR A 130 -11.04 12.23 -17.91
N ASN A 131 -12.03 13.11 -18.06
CA ASN A 131 -12.09 14.11 -19.15
C ASN A 131 -11.04 15.22 -18.99
N SER A 132 -10.53 15.46 -17.78
CA SER A 132 -9.45 16.43 -17.55
C SER A 132 -8.04 15.83 -17.67
N ARG A 133 -7.94 14.58 -18.16
CA ARG A 133 -6.66 13.87 -18.33
C ARG A 133 -5.70 14.64 -19.24
N VAL A 134 -4.42 14.58 -18.91
CA VAL A 134 -3.37 15.28 -19.64
C VAL A 134 -3.08 14.64 -21.01
N GLN A 135 -3.19 13.31 -21.11
CA GLN A 135 -2.85 12.59 -22.35
C GLN A 135 -3.62 11.27 -22.50
N ASP A 136 -3.89 10.90 -23.75
CA ASP A 136 -4.60 9.66 -24.07
C ASP A 136 -3.69 8.43 -24.08
N TYR A 137 -2.43 8.57 -24.49
CA TYR A 137 -1.45 7.48 -24.62
C TYR A 137 -0.14 7.81 -23.90
N GLY A 138 0.72 6.81 -23.68
CA GLY A 138 1.99 6.99 -22.97
C GLY A 138 1.86 7.05 -21.44
N ASN A 139 0.71 6.68 -20.88
CA ASN A 139 0.51 6.70 -19.44
C ASN A 139 1.29 5.57 -18.75
N VAL A 140 2.02 5.93 -17.70
CA VAL A 140 2.81 5.01 -16.88
C VAL A 140 2.52 5.23 -15.40
N ILE A 141 2.69 4.20 -14.59
CA ILE A 141 2.54 4.33 -13.14
C ILE A 141 3.70 5.17 -12.58
N GLY A 142 3.39 6.10 -11.70
CA GLY A 142 4.35 7.05 -11.14
C GLY A 142 4.44 8.38 -11.91
N GLN A 143 3.51 8.63 -12.84
CA GLN A 143 3.48 9.86 -13.64
C GLN A 143 2.90 11.05 -12.88
N GLY A 144 3.31 12.27 -13.26
CA GLY A 144 2.98 13.51 -12.55
C GLY A 144 4.10 13.94 -11.61
N ARG A 145 3.78 14.24 -10.35
CA ARG A 145 4.75 14.47 -9.27
C ARG A 145 5.14 13.12 -8.66
N HIS A 146 6.23 12.56 -9.18
CA HIS A 146 6.73 11.26 -8.73
C HIS A 146 7.19 11.31 -7.27
N TYR A 147 6.82 10.28 -6.52
CA TYR A 147 7.24 10.10 -5.13
C TYR A 147 7.65 8.65 -4.86
N ASN A 148 8.65 8.52 -3.99
CA ASN A 148 9.00 7.27 -3.33
C ASN A 148 8.74 7.46 -1.83
N ARG A 149 7.97 6.55 -1.24
CA ARG A 149 7.63 6.57 0.17
C ARG A 149 7.99 5.25 0.81
N THR A 150 8.77 5.30 1.87
CA THR A 150 9.08 4.12 2.70
C THR A 150 8.51 4.33 4.09
N ILE A 151 7.69 3.38 4.54
CA ILE A 151 7.18 3.35 5.92
C ILE A 151 7.69 2.09 6.60
N ILE A 152 8.28 2.24 7.78
CA ILE A 152 8.70 1.14 8.65
C ILE A 152 7.91 1.21 9.93
N GLN A 153 7.25 0.11 10.27
CA GLN A 153 6.55 -0.08 11.53
C GLN A 153 7.16 -1.28 12.24
N ALA A 154 7.62 -1.10 13.47
CA ALA A 154 8.07 -2.20 14.30
C ALA A 154 7.39 -2.14 15.66
N SER A 155 7.06 -3.30 16.22
CA SER A 155 6.52 -3.40 17.56
C SER A 155 7.11 -4.58 18.29
N LEU A 156 7.50 -4.37 19.54
CA LEU A 156 7.92 -5.40 20.48
C LEU A 156 7.04 -5.33 21.72
N GLY A 157 6.35 -6.43 22.01
CA GLY A 157 5.47 -6.58 23.15
C GLY A 157 5.95 -7.71 24.06
N TYR A 158 5.88 -7.46 25.37
CA TYR A 158 6.10 -8.47 26.41
C TYR A 158 4.91 -8.55 27.36
N GLN A 159 4.40 -9.75 27.60
CA GLN A 159 3.31 -10.00 28.54
C GLN A 159 3.84 -10.06 29.97
N VAL A 160 3.57 -9.01 30.74
CA VAL A 160 4.03 -8.87 32.14
C VAL A 160 3.06 -9.56 33.11
N MET A 161 1.76 -9.53 32.80
CA MET A 161 0.70 -10.14 33.59
C MET A 161 -0.37 -10.73 32.67
N HIS A 162 -1.31 -11.50 33.21
CA HIS A 162 -2.41 -12.04 32.40
C HIS A 162 -3.17 -10.87 31.73
N ASN A 163 -3.23 -10.87 30.39
CA ASN A 163 -3.76 -9.78 29.56
C ASN A 163 -3.12 -8.39 29.75
N GLY A 164 -1.94 -8.29 30.37
CA GLY A 164 -1.18 -7.04 30.49
C GLY A 164 0.14 -7.06 29.73
N TRP A 165 0.27 -6.15 28.78
CA TRP A 165 1.36 -6.07 27.83
C TRP A 165 2.12 -4.77 27.96
N LEU A 166 3.44 -4.85 28.05
CA LEU A 166 4.33 -3.72 27.83
C LEU A 166 4.74 -3.72 26.35
N GLU A 167 4.52 -2.60 25.65
CA GLU A 167 4.77 -2.49 24.22
C GLU A 167 5.71 -1.32 23.91
N VAL A 168 6.66 -1.58 23.01
CA VAL A 168 7.48 -0.58 22.35
C VAL A 168 7.09 -0.58 20.89
N LYS A 169 6.78 0.59 20.33
CA LYS A 169 6.45 0.76 18.92
C LYS A 169 7.40 1.77 18.30
N TYR A 170 7.82 1.50 17.08
CA TYR A 170 8.62 2.36 16.23
C TYR A 170 7.86 2.57 14.94
N PHE A 171 7.72 3.83 14.53
CA PHE A 171 7.16 4.22 13.26
C PHE A 171 8.13 5.17 12.58
N SER A 172 8.49 4.93 11.33
CA SER A 172 9.22 5.88 10.51
C SER A 172 8.58 5.97 9.13
N ARG A 173 8.51 7.19 8.60
CA ARG A 173 8.05 7.49 7.26
C ARG A 173 9.06 8.40 6.59
N GLN A 174 9.56 7.96 5.45
CA GLN A 174 10.46 8.70 4.58
C GLN A 174 9.75 8.97 3.26
N ASN A 175 9.68 10.23 2.87
CA ASN A 175 9.12 10.69 1.61
C ASN A 175 10.23 11.33 0.77
N GLU A 176 10.42 10.83 -0.43
CA GLU A 176 11.34 11.37 -1.43
C GLU A 176 10.52 11.78 -2.65
N PHE A 177 10.50 13.08 -2.95
CA PHE A 177 9.90 13.62 -4.16
C PHE A 177 11.03 14.02 -5.11
N ILE A 178 10.87 13.81 -6.43
CA ILE A 178 11.91 14.17 -7.41
C ILE A 178 12.25 15.67 -7.39
N SER A 179 11.32 16.51 -6.94
CA SER A 179 11.40 17.98 -7.00
C SER A 179 11.47 18.68 -5.65
N GLU A 180 11.50 17.96 -4.52
CA GLU A 180 11.52 18.54 -3.16
C GLU A 180 12.45 17.77 -2.23
N ASP A 181 12.88 18.43 -1.15
CA ASP A 181 13.74 17.84 -0.12
C ASP A 181 13.07 16.64 0.56
N ARG A 182 13.90 15.68 0.96
CA ARG A 182 13.49 14.47 1.67
C ARG A 182 12.85 14.83 3.01
N ASP A 183 11.58 14.46 3.19
CA ASP A 183 10.86 14.58 4.46
C ASP A 183 10.94 13.25 5.22
N ASN A 184 11.36 13.30 6.48
CA ASN A 184 11.52 12.13 7.34
C ASN A 184 10.86 12.39 8.70
N THR A 185 9.94 11.51 9.06
CA THR A 185 9.30 11.48 10.37
C THR A 185 9.63 10.17 11.06
N ALA A 186 10.05 10.21 12.32
CA ALA A 186 10.23 9.03 13.15
C ALA A 186 9.60 9.23 14.53
N ILE A 187 8.88 8.22 15.02
CA ILE A 187 8.16 8.24 16.28
C ILE A 187 8.49 6.94 17.03
N ILE A 188 8.83 7.07 18.30
CA ILE A 188 9.00 5.95 19.22
C ILE A 188 7.92 6.10 20.30
N SER A 189 7.22 5.01 20.59
CA SER A 189 6.15 5.00 21.59
C SER A 189 6.37 3.86 22.56
N LEU A 190 6.19 4.16 23.85
CA LEU A 190 6.16 3.19 24.93
C LEU A 190 4.76 3.18 25.50
N GLY A 191 4.17 2.00 25.65
CA GLY A 191 2.79 1.86 26.10
C GLY A 191 2.58 0.63 26.97
N PHE A 192 1.58 0.72 27.83
CA PHE A 192 1.08 -0.43 28.59
C PHE A 192 -0.38 -0.69 28.17
N ARG A 193 -0.70 -1.93 27.83
CA ARG A 193 -2.01 -2.35 27.31
C ARG A 193 -2.59 -3.42 28.21
N LEU A 194 -3.80 -3.19 28.72
CA LEU A 194 -4.60 -4.17 29.45
C LEU A 194 -5.83 -4.53 28.63
N ASN A 195 -6.00 -5.82 28.32
CA ASN A 195 -7.27 -6.40 27.89
C ASN A 195 -7.94 -5.80 26.62
N ILE A 196 -7.18 -5.09 25.76
CA ILE A 196 -7.67 -4.42 24.54
C ILE A 196 -6.76 -4.83 23.39
N ASP A 197 -7.23 -5.07 22.17
CA ASP A 197 -6.37 -5.37 21.00
C ASP A 197 -5.55 -4.17 20.52
N PRO A 198 -4.37 -4.37 19.90
CA PRO A 198 -3.55 -3.26 19.44
C PRO A 198 -4.27 -2.48 18.33
N VAL A 199 -4.35 -1.16 18.47
CA VAL A 199 -4.74 -0.28 17.36
C VAL A 199 -3.65 -0.37 16.29
N LYS A 200 -4.05 -0.74 15.07
CA LYS A 200 -3.20 -0.75 13.88
C LYS A 200 -3.33 0.61 13.22
N TYR A 201 -2.23 1.34 13.11
CA TYR A 201 -2.16 2.54 12.28
C TYR A 201 -1.77 2.08 10.88
N GLU A 202 -2.78 1.74 10.09
CA GLU A 202 -2.64 1.60 8.66
C GLU A 202 -3.10 2.96 8.10
N PHE A 203 -2.16 3.69 7.46
CA PHE A 203 -2.30 5.00 6.80
C PHE A 203 -2.14 6.25 7.69
#